data_AF-A0A522CCS2-F1
#
_entry.id   AF-A0A522CCS2-F1
#
_cell.length_a   1.000
_cell.length_b   1.000
_cell.length_c   1.000
_cell.angle_alpha   90.00
_cell.angle_beta   90.00
_cell.angle_gamma   90.00
#
_symmetry.space_group_name_H-M   'P 1'
#
loop_
_entity.id
_entity.type
_entity.pdbx_description
1 polymer ?
#
loop_
_entity_poly.entity_id
_entity_poly.type
_entity_poly.pdbx_seq_one_letter_code
_entity_poly.pdbx_strand_id
1 'polypeptide(L)'
;MSVTQKKNDLRLVRDDDKKTERWQLEGYQRMDDKVVMYRRYVPVTRELNSILMQIFDFNAYQATIVIDTKGYDSKGAATALQVVGFSAFENKQAIKDAHQALCDLGGNPPPLSIILGDPSLD
;
A
#
# COMPACT_ATOMS: atom_id res chain seq x y z
N MET A 1 -15.34 8.75 -25.65
CA MET A 1 -15.86 8.69 -24.27
C MET A 1 -14.65 8.67 -23.37
N SER A 2 -14.37 9.76 -22.63
CA SER A 2 -13.20 9.83 -21.77
C SER A 2 -13.52 9.10 -20.47
N VAL A 3 -12.88 7.94 -20.26
CA VAL A 3 -12.90 7.27 -18.96
C VAL A 3 -12.05 8.14 -18.05
N THR A 4 -12.68 8.97 -17.25
CA THR A 4 -12.00 9.73 -16.19
C THR A 4 -11.40 8.71 -15.22
N GLN A 5 -10.16 8.29 -15.46
CA GLN A 5 -9.39 7.47 -14.54
C GLN A 5 -9.29 8.24 -13.23
N LYS A 6 -10.05 7.74 -12.26
CA LYS A 6 -10.25 8.32 -10.96
C LYS A 6 -8.91 8.26 -10.22
N LYS A 7 -8.17 9.37 -10.16
CA LYS A 7 -6.90 9.55 -9.40
C LYS A 7 -6.91 8.72 -8.11
N ASN A 8 -6.03 7.73 -8.02
CA ASN A 8 -5.98 6.74 -6.92
C ASN A 8 -5.34 7.32 -5.64
N ASP A 9 -5.76 8.52 -5.25
CA ASP A 9 -5.43 9.13 -3.97
C ASP A 9 -6.09 8.37 -2.80
N LEU A 10 -5.63 8.62 -1.57
CA LEU A 10 -6.33 8.18 -0.36
C LEU A 10 -7.79 8.63 -0.40
N ARG A 11 -8.70 7.68 -0.21
CA ARG A 11 -10.14 7.94 -0.14
C ARG A 11 -10.66 7.52 1.23
N LEU A 12 -11.66 8.27 1.69
CA LEU A 12 -12.45 7.86 2.84
C LEU A 12 -13.38 6.73 2.39
N VAL A 13 -13.16 5.54 2.93
CA VAL A 13 -14.00 4.36 2.74
C VAL A 13 -14.87 4.22 3.99
N ARG A 14 -16.17 3.98 3.79
CA ARG A 14 -17.12 3.72 4.87
C ARG A 14 -17.12 2.24 5.17
N ASP A 15 -16.99 1.90 6.44
CA ASP A 15 -17.22 0.53 6.91
C ASP A 15 -18.74 0.26 6.88
N ASP A 16 -19.16 -0.73 6.09
CA ASP A 16 -20.58 -1.10 5.96
C ASP A 16 -21.09 -1.93 7.16
N ASP A 17 -20.22 -2.20 8.14
CA ASP A 17 -20.61 -2.89 9.37
C ASP A 17 -21.49 -1.96 10.23
N LYS A 18 -22.80 -2.28 10.28
CA LYS A 18 -23.92 -1.45 10.78
C LYS A 18 -23.81 -0.98 12.26
N LYS A 19 -22.71 -1.27 12.95
CA LYS A 19 -22.48 -0.92 14.36
C LYS A 19 -21.36 0.10 14.59
N THR A 20 -20.49 0.34 13.61
CA THR A 20 -19.38 1.29 13.74
C THR A 20 -19.26 2.12 12.49
N GLU A 21 -19.98 3.24 12.44
CA GLU A 21 -19.83 4.26 11.39
C GLU A 21 -18.46 4.94 11.53
N ARG A 22 -17.39 4.27 11.08
CA ARG A 22 -16.03 4.82 11.04
C ARG A 22 -15.63 5.00 9.59
N TRP A 23 -15.31 6.24 9.23
CA TRP A 23 -14.66 6.57 7.97
C TRP A 23 -13.18 6.23 8.09
N GLN A 24 -12.65 5.49 7.13
CA GLN A 24 -11.28 4.99 7.15
C GLN A 24 -10.55 5.42 5.89
N LEU A 25 -9.27 5.78 6.01
CA LEU A 25 -8.45 6.16 4.87
C LEU A 25 -7.85 4.89 4.25
N GLU A 26 -8.24 4.62 3.01
CA GLU A 26 -7.65 3.56 2.18
C GLU A 26 -7.18 4.14 0.85
N GLY A 27 -6.06 3.63 0.35
CA GLY A 27 -5.55 3.94 -0.98
C GLY A 27 -4.07 4.25 -0.98
N TYR A 28 -3.62 4.80 -2.11
CA TYR A 28 -2.24 5.16 -2.32
C TYR A 28 -2.00 6.63 -2.00
N GLN A 29 -0.82 6.91 -1.48
CA GLN A 29 -0.30 8.26 -1.25
C GLN A 29 1.14 8.30 -1.74
N ARG A 30 1.42 9.25 -2.63
CA ARG A 30 2.79 9.53 -3.05
C ARG A 30 3.55 10.17 -1.91
N MET A 31 4.73 9.63 -1.59
CA MET A 31 5.64 10.20 -0.60
C MET A 31 6.72 11.04 -1.29
N ASP A 32 7.25 10.57 -2.41
CA ASP A 32 8.17 11.30 -3.29
C ASP A 32 8.07 10.80 -4.75
N ASP A 33 9.06 11.06 -5.62
CA ASP A 33 9.04 10.60 -7.03
C ASP A 33 9.20 9.09 -7.20
N LYS A 34 9.73 8.38 -6.21
CA LYS A 34 10.10 6.96 -6.29
C LYS A 34 9.47 6.12 -5.18
N VAL A 35 8.69 6.73 -4.30
CA VAL A 35 8.11 6.09 -3.13
C VAL A 35 6.62 6.36 -3.07
N VAL A 36 5.85 5.28 -2.92
CA VAL A 36 4.41 5.31 -2.70
C VAL A 36 4.05 4.48 -1.47
N MET A 37 3.13 5.01 -0.67
CA MET A 37 2.54 4.30 0.45
C MET A 37 1.14 3.85 0.07
N TYR A 38 0.85 2.56 0.24
CA TYR A 38 -0.50 2.05 0.33
C TYR A 38 -0.89 1.91 1.80
N ARG A 39 -2.08 2.39 2.14
CA ARG A 39 -2.67 2.21 3.47
C ARG A 39 -4.02 1.55 3.31
N ARG A 40 -4.31 0.56 4.15
CA ARG A 40 -5.66 0.02 4.30
C ARG A 40 -5.93 -0.44 5.72
N TYR A 41 -7.20 -0.58 6.00
CA TYR A 41 -7.65 -1.22 7.23
C TYR A 41 -7.72 -2.73 7.07
N VAL A 42 -7.41 -3.45 8.14
CA VAL A 42 -7.49 -4.90 8.20
C VAL A 42 -8.19 -5.29 9.51
N PRO A 43 -9.44 -5.75 9.47
CA PRO A 43 -10.09 -6.29 10.65
C PRO A 43 -9.41 -7.62 11.02
N VAL A 44 -8.95 -7.76 12.27
CA VAL A 44 -8.33 -9.00 12.78
C VAL A 44 -9.34 -9.76 13.63
N THR A 45 -10.06 -9.05 14.50
CA THR A 45 -11.22 -9.57 15.23
C THR A 45 -12.32 -8.51 15.27
N ARG A 46 -13.50 -8.84 15.83
CA ARG A 46 -14.59 -7.86 16.02
C ARG A 46 -14.20 -6.65 16.88
N GLU A 47 -13.17 -6.81 17.71
CA GLU A 47 -12.74 -5.80 18.68
C GLU A 47 -11.33 -5.27 18.36
N LEU A 48 -10.55 -6.00 17.56
CA LEU A 48 -9.19 -5.65 17.20
C LEU A 48 -9.08 -5.33 15.72
N ASN A 49 -8.72 -4.08 15.49
CA ASN A 49 -8.61 -3.48 14.19
C ASN A 49 -7.15 -3.19 13.92
N SER A 50 -6.67 -3.51 12.73
CA SER A 50 -5.30 -3.21 12.33
C SER A 50 -5.26 -2.26 11.15
N ILE A 51 -4.18 -1.49 11.08
CA ILE A 51 -3.83 -0.73 9.89
C ILE A 51 -2.65 -1.44 9.25
N LEU A 52 -2.83 -1.84 7.99
CA LEU A 52 -1.74 -2.29 7.14
C LEU A 52 -1.24 -1.09 6.34
N MET A 53 0.05 -0.81 6.47
CA MET A 53 0.76 0.13 5.61
C MET A 53 1.81 -0.63 4.82
N GLN A 54 1.89 -0.37 3.53
CA GLN A 54 2.91 -0.91 2.65
C GLN A 54 3.57 0.25 1.93
N ILE A 55 4.85 0.46 2.19
CA ILE A 55 5.63 1.52 1.56
C ILE A 55 6.51 0.86 0.51
N PHE A 56 6.27 1.17 -0.76
CA PHE A 56 7.04 0.67 -1.89
C PHE A 56 8.08 1.72 -2.26
N ASP A 57 9.36 1.38 -2.09
CA ASP A 57 10.48 2.20 -2.51
C ASP A 57 11.08 1.60 -3.78
N PHE A 58 10.77 2.23 -4.92
CA PHE A 58 11.25 1.80 -6.22
C PHE A 58 12.70 2.18 -6.49
N ASN A 59 13.31 3.04 -5.66
CA ASN A 59 14.73 3.36 -5.74
C ASN A 59 15.58 2.28 -5.05
N ALA A 60 15.10 1.78 -3.91
CA ALA A 60 15.75 0.72 -3.14
C ALA A 60 15.29 -0.70 -3.51
N TYR A 61 14.33 -0.84 -4.43
CA TYR A 61 13.74 -2.11 -4.85
C TYR A 61 13.21 -2.95 -3.69
N GLN A 62 12.51 -2.30 -2.75
CA GLN A 62 12.03 -2.93 -1.53
C GLN A 62 10.66 -2.41 -1.10
N ALA A 63 9.95 -3.23 -0.35
CA ALA A 63 8.71 -2.87 0.34
C ALA A 63 8.92 -2.93 1.85
N THR A 64 8.47 -1.90 2.56
CA THR A 64 8.32 -1.93 4.02
C THR A 64 6.86 -2.17 4.36
N ILE A 65 6.59 -3.27 5.05
CA ILE A 65 5.26 -3.64 5.53
C ILE A 65 5.20 -3.32 7.01
N VAL A 66 4.21 -2.53 7.40
CA VAL A 66 3.91 -2.19 8.79
C VAL A 66 2.49 -2.66 9.09
N ILE A 67 2.35 -3.50 10.11
CA ILE A 67 1.06 -3.87 10.68
C ILE A 67 0.98 -3.21 12.04
N ASP A 68 0.11 -2.21 12.14
CA ASP A 68 -0.25 -1.59 13.40
C ASP A 68 -1.54 -2.23 13.91
N THR A 69 -1.40 -3.11 14.91
CA THR A 69 -2.53 -3.83 15.52
C THR A 69 -3.41 -2.98 16.43
N LYS A 70 -3.06 -1.69 16.62
CA LYS A 70 -3.82 -0.83 17.52
C LYS A 70 -5.10 -0.26 16.94
N GLY A 71 -5.24 -0.13 15.62
CA GLY A 71 -6.45 0.43 14.99
C GLY A 71 -7.18 1.45 15.87
N TYR A 72 -6.48 2.50 16.30
CA TYR A 72 -6.96 3.61 17.15
C TYR A 72 -7.12 3.41 18.69
N ASP A 73 -6.77 2.27 19.32
CA ASP A 73 -6.81 2.09 20.79
C ASP A 73 -5.41 1.92 21.43
N SER A 74 -5.18 2.56 22.57
CA SER A 74 -3.89 3.09 23.00
C SER A 74 -3.06 2.20 23.94
N LYS A 75 -3.52 1.02 24.35
CA LYS A 75 -2.95 0.34 25.55
C LYS A 75 -1.89 -0.76 25.38
N GLY A 76 -1.44 -1.10 24.17
CA GLY A 76 -0.26 -1.98 24.00
C GLY A 76 0.22 -2.00 22.55
N ALA A 77 1.47 -1.65 22.27
CA ALA A 77 1.99 -1.50 20.90
C ALA A 77 2.65 -2.78 20.43
N ALA A 78 1.92 -3.60 19.66
CA ALA A 78 2.53 -4.59 18.81
C ALA A 78 2.50 -4.06 17.37
N THR A 79 3.57 -3.37 16.99
CA THR A 79 3.83 -2.98 15.61
C THR A 79 4.78 -4.00 15.02
N ALA A 80 4.31 -4.76 14.02
CA ALA A 80 5.21 -5.60 13.23
C ALA A 80 5.72 -4.76 12.06
N LEU A 81 7.04 -4.76 11.87
CA LEU A 81 7.69 -4.13 10.73
C LEU A 81 8.53 -5.18 10.02
N GLN A 82 8.35 -5.29 8.71
CA GLN A 82 9.11 -6.17 7.85
C GLN A 82 9.58 -5.39 6.62
N VAL A 83 10.86 -5.51 6.29
CA VAL A 83 11.41 -5.00 5.03
C VAL A 83 11.68 -6.19 4.12
N VAL A 84 11.15 -6.15 2.91
CA VAL A 84 11.24 -7.25 1.94
C VAL A 84 11.70 -6.67 0.60
N GLY A 85 12.81 -7.19 0.07
CA GLY A 85 13.25 -6.86 -1.28
C GLY A 85 12.23 -7.35 -2.32
N PHE A 86 12.05 -6.61 -3.41
CA PHE A 86 11.09 -6.95 -4.45
C PHE A 86 11.32 -8.33 -5.06
N SER A 87 12.57 -8.81 -5.13
CA SER A 87 12.90 -10.17 -5.58
C SER A 87 12.24 -11.24 -4.72
N ALA A 88 12.26 -11.08 -3.40
CA ALA A 88 11.66 -11.99 -2.41
C ALA A 88 10.18 -11.71 -2.13
N PHE A 89 9.62 -10.64 -2.71
CA PHE A 89 8.22 -10.29 -2.55
C PHE A 89 7.34 -11.21 -3.41
N GLU A 90 6.58 -12.10 -2.77
CA GLU A 90 5.79 -13.13 -3.46
C GLU A 90 4.73 -12.52 -4.40
N ASN A 91 4.04 -11.48 -3.95
CA ASN A 91 2.98 -10.84 -4.73
C ASN A 91 3.53 -9.76 -5.67
N LYS A 92 4.06 -10.17 -6.82
CA LYS A 92 4.56 -9.24 -7.85
C LYS A 92 3.47 -8.32 -8.42
N GLN A 93 2.19 -8.72 -8.37
CA GLN A 93 1.10 -7.87 -8.84
C GLN A 93 0.96 -6.62 -7.96
N ALA A 94 1.12 -6.74 -6.65
CA ALA A 94 1.08 -5.59 -5.75
C ALA A 94 2.18 -4.55 -6.07
N ILE A 95 3.36 -4.99 -6.52
CA ILE A 95 4.43 -4.08 -6.96
C ILE A 95 4.01 -3.34 -8.24
N LYS A 96 3.38 -4.02 -9.20
CA LYS A 96 2.87 -3.41 -10.44
C LYS A 96 1.76 -2.39 -10.14
N ASP A 97 0.84 -2.73 -9.24
CA ASP A 97 -0.25 -1.85 -8.86
C ASP A 97 0.27 -0.59 -8.15
N ALA A 98 1.23 -0.76 -7.24
CA ALA A 98 1.90 0.37 -6.57
C ALA A 98 2.68 1.24 -7.56
N HIS A 99 3.34 0.64 -8.56
CA HIS A 99 4.08 1.37 -9.59
C HIS A 99 3.15 2.24 -10.43
N GLN A 100 2.05 1.64 -10.90
CA GLN A 100 1.02 2.36 -11.65
C GLN A 100 0.40 3.48 -10.80
N ALA A 101 0.08 3.21 -9.54
CA ALA A 101 -0.45 4.22 -8.63
C ALA A 101 0.52 5.39 -8.45
N LEU A 102 1.82 5.13 -8.30
CA LEU A 102 2.82 6.19 -8.19
C LEU A 102 2.87 7.06 -9.46
N CYS A 103 2.82 6.45 -10.65
CA CYS A 103 2.73 7.16 -11.92
C CYS A 103 1.45 8.03 -12.01
N ASP A 104 0.29 7.49 -11.62
CA ASP A 104 -0.98 8.20 -11.61
C ASP A 104 -0.97 9.40 -10.65
N LEU A 105 -0.20 9.30 -9.56
CA LEU A 105 0.04 10.35 -8.57
C LEU A 105 1.15 11.34 -8.97
N GLY A 106 1.66 11.23 -10.20
CA GLY A 106 2.68 12.10 -10.78
C GLY A 106 4.10 11.84 -10.28
N GLY A 107 4.37 10.63 -9.76
CA GLY A 107 5.74 10.17 -9.50
C GLY A 107 6.44 9.68 -10.77
N ASN A 108 7.73 9.39 -10.64
CA ASN A 108 8.61 8.94 -11.72
C ASN A 108 9.51 7.77 -11.27
N PRO A 109 8.93 6.60 -10.97
CA PRO A 109 9.70 5.41 -10.62
C PRO A 109 10.48 4.86 -11.83
N PRO A 110 11.55 4.06 -11.61
CA PRO A 110 12.18 3.29 -12.67
C PRO A 110 11.17 2.42 -13.45
N PRO A 111 11.47 2.04 -14.71
CA PRO A 111 10.64 1.11 -15.48
C PRO A 111 10.44 -0.25 -14.79
N LEU A 112 9.24 -0.82 -14.90
CA LEU A 112 8.91 -2.13 -14.30
C LEU A 112 9.83 -3.27 -14.74
N SER A 113 10.36 -3.23 -15.97
CA SER A 113 11.33 -4.22 -16.48
C SER A 113 12.64 -4.24 -15.68
N ILE A 114 13.07 -3.08 -15.18
CA ILE A 114 14.26 -2.97 -14.32
C ILE A 114 13.93 -3.47 -12.91
N ILE A 115 12.72 -3.17 -12.42
CA ILE A 115 12.28 -3.48 -11.06
C ILE A 115 12.02 -4.97 -10.85
N LEU A 116 11.37 -5.63 -11.81
CA LEU A 116 10.96 -7.03 -11.70
C LEU A 116 11.96 -8.02 -12.32
N GLY A 117 12.97 -7.51 -13.03
CA GLY A 117 13.78 -8.31 -13.94
C GLY A 117 13.04 -8.57 -15.26
N ASP A 118 13.79 -8.76 -16.34
CA ASP A 118 13.22 -9.12 -17.62
C ASP A 118 12.79 -10.60 -17.58
N PRO A 119 11.50 -10.95 -17.74
CA PRO A 119 11.06 -12.34 -17.74
C PRO A 119 11.59 -13.13 -18.95
N SER A 120 12.26 -12.48 -19.91
CA SER A 120 12.91 -13.14 -21.04
C SER A 120 14.35 -13.60 -20.78
N LEU A 121 14.88 -13.37 -19.56
CA LEU A 121 16.22 -13.79 -19.14
C LEU A 121 16.24 -15.05 -18.26
N ASP A 122 15.09 -15.70 -18.06
CA ASP A 122 14.95 -17.02 -17.41
C ASP A 122 14.73 -18.14 -18.46
#